data_AF-A0A7R9WRP1-F1
#
_entry.id   AF-A0A7R9WRP1-F1
#
_cell.length_a   1.000
_cell.length_b   1.000
_cell.length_c   1.000
_cell.angle_alpha   90.00
_cell.angle_beta   90.00
_cell.angle_gamma   90.00
#
_symmetry.space_group_name_H-M   'P 1'
#
loop_
_entity.id
_entity.type
_entity.pdbx_description
1 polymer ?
#
loop_
_entity_poly.entity_id
_entity_poly.type
_entity_poly.pdbx_seq_one_letter_code
_entity_poly.pdbx_strand_id
1 'polypeptide(L)'
;GHAPAADSELSEATESHMLQYPAPLSQSLPDNDESVTELLYGHSQINEIFQMKDVSCRTSFLPATDHDKVLPSIVVSGMAEQGEMDIMIDRTDEMYQNGWVLDISKLERDTKRKVEACGGLGYIDMKIALYGIAESGPLELWLPFEKSQQAHEDHDDHDDNTLASHFFDSIVFCEANEKREDGACKLDHDLQITIDGIEVPIDTIQPIKGAGVFLKRATCVSIPIPDEAKITNRDTQGIGLPVTVTPAPTVERATGACCLSHIVWEQH
;
A
#
# COMPACT_ATOMS: atom_id res chain seq x y z
N GLY A 1 17.22 -11.13 56.76
CA GLY A 1 16.69 -9.80 56.41
C GLY A 1 17.65 -9.17 55.43
N HIS A 2 17.16 -8.94 54.22
CA HIS A 2 17.65 -8.05 53.16
C HIS A 2 19.17 -7.95 52.92
N ALA A 3 19.63 -8.63 51.87
CA ALA A 3 20.73 -8.16 51.03
C ALA A 3 20.14 -7.25 49.93
N PRO A 4 20.76 -6.12 49.58
CA PRO A 4 20.41 -5.40 48.36
C PRO A 4 21.20 -5.97 47.18
N ALA A 5 20.48 -6.35 46.13
CA ALA A 5 21.01 -6.57 44.80
C ALA A 5 21.48 -5.23 44.21
N ALA A 6 22.66 -5.23 43.62
CA ALA A 6 23.14 -4.14 42.77
C ALA A 6 23.21 -4.69 41.35
N ASP A 7 22.06 -4.74 40.69
CA ASP A 7 22.01 -4.91 39.23
C ASP A 7 22.07 -3.51 38.62
N SER A 8 23.26 -3.19 38.13
CA SER A 8 23.54 -2.09 37.23
C SER A 8 23.19 -2.55 35.82
N GLU A 9 21.93 -2.40 35.42
CA GLU A 9 21.56 -2.51 34.01
C GLU A 9 22.06 -1.26 33.28
N LEU A 10 23.18 -1.42 32.56
CA LEU A 10 23.55 -0.51 31.48
C LEU A 10 22.45 -0.60 30.43
N SER A 11 21.65 0.45 30.34
CA SER A 11 20.85 0.79 29.17
C SER A 11 21.80 1.03 27.99
N GLU A 12 22.00 0.02 27.15
CA GLU A 12 22.50 0.22 25.79
C GLU A 12 21.40 0.95 24.99
N ALA A 13 21.54 2.28 24.91
CA ALA A 13 20.83 3.07 23.91
C ALA A 13 21.26 2.55 22.53
N THR A 14 20.36 1.84 21.87
CA THR A 14 20.57 1.40 20.49
C THR A 14 20.35 2.62 19.61
N GLU A 15 21.42 3.33 19.25
CA GLU A 15 21.37 4.30 18.16
C GLU A 15 20.86 3.53 16.93
N SER A 16 19.65 3.86 16.48
CA SER A 16 19.11 3.39 15.20
C SER A 16 19.98 3.98 14.09
N HIS A 17 21.03 3.26 13.73
CA HIS A 17 21.85 3.60 12.58
C HIS A 17 21.03 3.30 11.33
N MET A 18 20.41 4.33 10.74
CA MET A 18 19.81 4.23 9.41
C MET A 18 20.84 3.64 8.44
N LEU A 19 20.42 2.59 7.72
CA LEU A 19 21.29 1.88 6.79
C LEU A 19 21.73 2.81 5.66
N GLN A 20 23.04 2.88 5.46
CA GLN A 20 23.67 3.69 4.41
C GLN A 20 24.04 2.82 3.21
N TYR A 21 23.75 3.30 2.02
CA TYR A 21 23.98 2.62 0.76
C TYR A 21 24.86 3.47 -0.17
N PRO A 22 25.65 2.84 -1.05
CA PRO A 22 26.30 3.56 -2.15
C PRO A 22 25.27 4.05 -3.16
N ALA A 23 25.69 4.94 -4.06
CA ALA A 23 24.85 5.40 -5.17
C ALA A 23 24.23 4.23 -5.98
N PRO A 24 22.98 4.37 -6.46
CA PRO A 24 22.32 3.38 -7.29
C PRO A 24 23.18 2.96 -8.49
N LEU A 25 23.21 1.66 -8.80
CA LEU A 25 24.03 1.11 -9.87
C LEU A 25 23.60 1.55 -11.29
N SER A 26 22.42 2.16 -11.44
CA SER A 26 21.87 2.52 -12.75
C SER A 26 22.47 3.85 -13.25
N GLN A 27 22.98 3.85 -14.48
CA GLN A 27 23.56 5.05 -15.11
C GLN A 27 22.52 6.13 -15.49
N SER A 28 21.23 5.79 -15.47
CA SER A 28 20.13 6.72 -15.74
C SER A 28 18.93 6.33 -14.89
N LEU A 29 18.62 7.14 -13.87
CA LEU A 29 17.40 6.97 -13.10
C LEU A 29 16.17 7.16 -14.02
N PRO A 30 15.10 6.39 -13.83
CA PRO A 30 13.85 6.64 -14.53
C PRO A 30 13.32 8.05 -14.23
N ASP A 31 12.62 8.61 -15.20
CA ASP A 31 11.99 9.92 -15.12
C ASP A 31 10.69 9.86 -14.27
N ASN A 32 10.85 9.73 -12.96
CA ASN A 32 9.78 9.82 -11.97
C ASN A 32 9.88 11.14 -11.21
N ASP A 33 8.83 11.49 -10.46
CA ASP A 33 8.93 12.54 -9.45
C ASP A 33 10.01 12.22 -8.41
N GLU A 34 10.55 13.26 -7.77
CA GLU A 34 11.65 13.16 -6.81
C GLU A 34 11.30 12.21 -5.67
N SER A 35 10.14 12.38 -5.02
CA SER A 35 9.69 11.52 -3.91
C SER A 35 9.58 10.04 -4.27
N VAL A 36 9.16 9.72 -5.50
CA VAL A 36 9.09 8.33 -5.99
C VAL A 36 10.49 7.80 -6.29
N THR A 37 11.34 8.64 -6.85
CA THR A 37 12.74 8.29 -7.12
C THR A 37 13.47 7.98 -5.81
N GLU A 38 13.26 8.80 -4.79
CA GLU A 38 13.83 8.61 -3.45
C GLU A 38 13.27 7.38 -2.75
N LEU A 39 11.96 7.12 -2.84
CA LEU A 39 11.35 5.88 -2.34
C LEU A 39 11.98 4.61 -2.97
N LEU A 40 12.34 4.66 -4.25
CA LEU A 40 12.86 3.50 -4.98
C LEU A 40 14.38 3.33 -4.90
N TYR A 41 15.11 4.44 -4.81
CA TYR A 41 16.57 4.48 -4.96
C TYR A 41 17.31 5.11 -3.78
N GLY A 42 16.57 5.60 -2.79
CA GLY A 42 17.08 6.24 -1.58
C GLY A 42 17.24 7.76 -1.73
N HIS A 43 17.27 8.41 -0.57
CA HIS A 43 17.50 9.84 -0.40
C HIS A 43 18.99 10.13 -0.49
N SER A 44 19.39 11.03 -1.39
CA SER A 44 20.79 11.40 -1.54
C SER A 44 21.26 12.27 -0.36
N GLN A 45 22.34 11.84 0.29
CA GLN A 45 22.99 12.54 1.37
C GLN A 45 24.33 13.15 0.91
N ILE A 46 24.98 13.85 1.82
CA ILE A 46 26.33 14.39 1.61
C ILE A 46 27.30 13.24 1.27
N ASN A 47 28.15 13.44 0.25
CA ASN A 47 29.16 12.48 -0.24
C ASN A 47 28.61 11.27 -1.04
N GLU A 48 27.51 11.41 -1.77
CA GLU A 48 26.94 10.33 -2.61
C GLU A 48 26.55 9.07 -1.81
N ILE A 49 26.29 9.26 -0.52
CA ILE A 49 25.72 8.23 0.35
C ILE A 49 24.20 8.34 0.22
N PHE A 50 23.53 7.20 0.13
CA PHE A 50 22.07 7.13 0.03
C PHE A 50 21.51 6.49 1.29
N GLN A 51 20.33 6.95 1.72
CA GLN A 51 19.64 6.41 2.88
C GLN A 51 18.18 6.14 2.50
N MET A 52 17.65 5.03 3.01
CA MET A 52 16.21 4.75 2.92
C MET A 52 15.56 5.27 4.19
N LYS A 53 14.45 5.98 4.07
CA LYS A 53 13.60 6.25 5.22
C LYS A 53 12.77 5.01 5.57
N ASP A 54 11.98 5.11 6.62
CA ASP A 54 11.06 4.05 7.00
C ASP A 54 9.95 3.93 5.95
N VAL A 55 9.82 2.72 5.40
CA VAL A 55 8.80 2.40 4.38
C VAL A 55 7.86 1.35 4.95
N SER A 56 6.58 1.66 4.91
CA SER A 56 5.53 0.72 5.22
C SER A 56 4.95 0.15 3.94
N CYS A 57 4.72 -1.16 3.94
CA CYS A 57 4.13 -1.87 2.81
C CYS A 57 3.05 -2.80 3.34
N ARG A 58 1.88 -2.78 2.70
CA ARG A 58 0.80 -3.73 2.93
C ARG A 58 0.49 -4.44 1.63
N THR A 59 0.42 -5.76 1.70
CA THR A 59 0.18 -6.63 0.54
C THR A 59 -0.94 -7.61 0.81
N SER A 60 -1.65 -8.02 -0.24
CA SER A 60 -2.64 -9.09 -0.19
C SER A 60 -2.05 -10.47 -0.54
N PHE A 61 -0.74 -10.58 -0.82
CA PHE A 61 -0.12 -11.84 -1.24
C PHE A 61 0.26 -12.80 -0.10
N LEU A 62 0.41 -14.07 -0.48
CA LEU A 62 1.03 -15.10 0.36
C LEU A 62 2.54 -15.19 0.08
N PRO A 63 3.39 -15.51 1.08
CA PRO A 63 3.07 -15.60 2.49
C PRO A 63 3.28 -14.22 3.09
N ALA A 64 2.23 -13.47 3.41
CA ALA A 64 2.38 -12.41 4.40
C ALA A 64 2.83 -13.11 5.69
N THR A 65 4.14 -13.13 5.94
CA THR A 65 4.76 -13.87 7.06
C THR A 65 4.39 -13.25 8.41
N ASP A 66 3.81 -12.06 8.37
CA ASP A 66 3.36 -11.24 9.48
C ASP A 66 1.89 -10.88 9.21
N HIS A 67 1.00 -11.22 10.15
CA HIS A 67 -0.43 -10.95 10.06
C HIS A 67 -0.76 -9.44 10.09
N ASP A 68 0.14 -8.61 10.62
CA ASP A 68 -0.09 -7.18 10.78
C ASP A 68 0.22 -6.39 9.49
N LYS A 69 0.98 -7.01 8.57
CA LYS A 69 1.45 -6.40 7.31
C LYS A 69 0.67 -6.85 6.07
N VAL A 70 -0.64 -7.05 6.23
CA VAL A 70 -1.55 -7.41 5.13
C VAL A 70 -2.42 -6.22 4.68
N LEU A 71 -2.79 -6.18 3.41
CA LEU A 71 -3.64 -5.11 2.86
C LEU A 71 -4.97 -4.92 3.62
N PRO A 72 -5.69 -5.99 4.05
CA PRO A 72 -6.88 -5.82 4.87
C PRO A 72 -6.65 -5.17 6.26
N SER A 73 -5.43 -5.12 6.79
CA SER A 73 -5.17 -4.56 8.12
C SER A 73 -5.28 -3.03 8.15
N ILE A 74 -5.20 -2.39 6.99
CA ILE A 74 -5.38 -0.94 6.84
C ILE A 74 -6.76 -0.55 6.28
N VAL A 75 -7.62 -1.53 5.99
CA VAL A 75 -8.98 -1.24 5.53
C VAL A 75 -9.86 -0.87 6.72
N VAL A 76 -10.51 0.28 6.63
CA VAL A 76 -11.44 0.82 7.63
C VAL A 76 -12.87 0.40 7.30
N SER A 77 -13.27 0.56 6.04
CA SER A 77 -14.60 0.24 5.56
C SER A 77 -14.61 0.05 4.03
N GLY A 78 -15.76 -0.37 3.49
CA GLY A 78 -15.94 -0.53 2.04
C GLY A 78 -15.64 -1.93 1.49
N MET A 79 -15.24 -2.89 2.34
CA MET A 79 -15.15 -4.29 1.96
C MET A 79 -16.48 -5.01 2.06
N ALA A 80 -16.78 -5.87 1.09
CA ALA A 80 -17.90 -6.79 1.19
C ALA A 80 -17.66 -7.80 2.32
N GLU A 81 -18.68 -8.08 3.13
CA GLU A 81 -18.65 -9.17 4.11
C GLU A 81 -18.51 -10.51 3.39
N GLN A 82 -17.32 -11.12 3.49
CA GLN A 82 -17.00 -12.31 2.69
C GLN A 82 -17.04 -13.60 3.50
N GLY A 83 -16.96 -13.57 4.83
CA GLY A 83 -16.66 -14.79 5.60
C GLY A 83 -15.43 -15.52 5.06
N GLU A 84 -15.22 -16.77 5.47
CA GLU A 84 -14.18 -17.62 4.86
C GLU A 84 -14.67 -18.18 3.51
N MET A 85 -14.61 -17.37 2.47
CA MET A 85 -14.85 -17.85 1.10
C MET A 85 -13.55 -18.26 0.42
N ASP A 86 -13.58 -19.48 -0.13
CA ASP A 86 -12.50 -19.99 -0.96
C ASP A 86 -12.20 -19.03 -2.12
N ILE A 87 -10.93 -18.62 -2.21
CA ILE A 87 -10.40 -17.77 -3.28
C ILE A 87 -10.44 -18.46 -4.66
N MET A 88 -10.73 -19.76 -4.69
CA MET A 88 -10.95 -20.51 -5.92
C MET A 88 -12.40 -20.41 -6.43
N ILE A 89 -13.30 -19.71 -5.75
CA ILE A 89 -14.69 -19.47 -6.18
C ILE A 89 -14.81 -18.07 -6.82
N ASP A 90 -15.43 -18.02 -8.01
CA ASP A 90 -15.67 -16.75 -8.71
C ASP A 90 -16.62 -15.86 -7.91
N ARG A 91 -16.22 -14.59 -7.71
CA ARG A 91 -17.03 -13.60 -6.98
C ARG A 91 -18.20 -13.14 -7.85
N THR A 92 -19.41 -13.05 -7.28
CA THR A 92 -20.63 -12.66 -8.01
C THR A 92 -20.78 -11.14 -8.09
N ASP A 93 -21.62 -10.64 -9.01
CA ASP A 93 -21.89 -9.19 -9.10
C ASP A 93 -22.51 -8.64 -7.81
N GLU A 94 -23.36 -9.43 -7.14
CA GLU A 94 -23.94 -9.08 -5.84
C GLU A 94 -22.87 -8.84 -4.76
N MET A 95 -21.80 -9.62 -4.77
CA MET A 95 -20.70 -9.42 -3.82
C MET A 95 -19.98 -8.10 -4.07
N TYR A 96 -19.75 -7.77 -5.33
CA TYR A 96 -19.16 -6.49 -5.72
C TYR A 96 -20.08 -5.30 -5.39
N GLN A 97 -21.40 -5.48 -5.45
CA GLN A 97 -22.38 -4.45 -5.05
C GLN A 97 -22.41 -4.22 -3.53
N ASN A 98 -21.93 -5.19 -2.75
CA ASN A 98 -21.83 -5.07 -1.30
C ASN A 98 -20.48 -4.50 -0.83
N GLY A 99 -19.56 -4.18 -1.75
CA GLY A 99 -18.26 -3.61 -1.46
C GLY A 99 -17.12 -4.24 -2.26
N TRP A 100 -15.90 -3.85 -1.92
CA TRP A 100 -14.68 -4.41 -2.47
C TRP A 100 -14.46 -5.85 -2.02
N VAL A 101 -13.99 -6.71 -2.93
CA VAL A 101 -13.80 -8.14 -2.67
C VAL A 101 -12.33 -8.56 -2.71
N LEU A 102 -11.91 -9.46 -1.83
CA LEU A 102 -10.64 -10.16 -1.99
C LEU A 102 -10.83 -11.26 -3.04
N ASP A 103 -10.11 -11.12 -4.14
CA ASP A 103 -10.21 -12.03 -5.28
C ASP A 103 -8.88 -12.23 -6.00
N ILE A 104 -8.88 -13.08 -7.02
CA ILE A 104 -7.81 -13.27 -8.00
C ILE A 104 -8.42 -13.13 -9.39
N SER A 105 -7.64 -12.77 -10.42
CA SER A 105 -8.21 -12.74 -11.76
C SER A 105 -8.71 -14.11 -12.21
N LYS A 106 -9.71 -14.05 -13.08
CA LYS A 106 -10.23 -15.22 -13.80
C LYS A 106 -9.12 -16.05 -14.44
N LEU A 107 -8.14 -15.40 -15.07
CA LEU A 107 -7.04 -16.11 -15.73
C LEU A 107 -6.19 -16.90 -14.72
N GLU A 108 -5.83 -16.28 -13.60
CA GLU A 108 -5.08 -16.96 -12.53
C GLU A 108 -5.90 -18.11 -11.93
N ARG A 109 -7.18 -17.88 -11.65
CA ARG A 109 -8.09 -18.90 -11.12
C ARG A 109 -8.22 -20.09 -12.04
N ASP A 110 -8.51 -19.85 -13.32
CA ASP A 110 -8.66 -20.89 -14.33
C ASP A 110 -7.36 -21.68 -14.54
N THR A 111 -6.22 -20.99 -14.48
CA THR A 111 -4.89 -21.62 -14.57
C THR A 111 -4.64 -22.51 -13.37
N LYS A 112 -4.90 -22.01 -12.16
CA LYS A 112 -4.71 -22.78 -10.92
C LYS A 112 -5.64 -24.00 -10.85
N ARG A 113 -6.93 -23.85 -11.16
CA ARG A 113 -7.89 -24.99 -11.26
C ARG A 113 -7.38 -26.09 -12.22
N LYS A 114 -6.80 -25.70 -13.36
CA LYS A 114 -6.21 -26.65 -14.32
C LYS A 114 -4.95 -27.34 -13.78
N VAL A 115 -4.07 -26.60 -13.10
CA VAL A 115 -2.83 -27.16 -12.53
C VAL A 115 -3.14 -28.08 -11.34
N GLU A 116 -4.11 -27.73 -10.50
CA GLU A 116 -4.59 -28.57 -9.40
C GLU A 116 -5.12 -29.91 -9.90
N ALA A 117 -5.86 -29.91 -11.02
CA ALA A 117 -6.31 -31.14 -11.69
C ALA A 117 -5.14 -32.05 -12.16
N CYS A 118 -3.92 -31.51 -12.30
CA CYS A 118 -2.71 -32.27 -12.64
C CYS A 118 -1.82 -32.57 -11.43
N GLY A 119 -2.36 -32.52 -10.20
CA GLY A 119 -1.62 -32.82 -8.98
C GLY A 119 -0.89 -31.62 -8.36
N GLY A 120 -1.26 -30.38 -8.77
CA GLY A 120 -0.83 -29.16 -8.09
C GLY A 120 0.68 -28.93 -8.16
N LEU A 121 1.28 -29.05 -9.34
CA LEU A 121 2.72 -28.99 -9.65
C LEU A 121 3.44 -27.69 -9.22
N GLY A 122 3.39 -27.32 -7.94
CA GLY A 122 4.12 -26.20 -7.35
C GLY A 122 3.68 -24.81 -7.82
N TYR A 123 2.49 -24.65 -8.39
CA TYR A 123 2.00 -23.32 -8.78
C TYR A 123 1.56 -22.54 -7.53
N ILE A 124 2.51 -21.79 -6.96
CA ILE A 124 2.35 -20.90 -5.80
C ILE A 124 2.62 -19.46 -6.26
N ASP A 125 2.01 -19.03 -7.37
CA ASP A 125 1.98 -17.61 -7.73
C ASP A 125 0.53 -17.23 -7.99
N MET A 126 -0.18 -16.95 -6.89
CA MET A 126 -1.57 -16.52 -6.89
C MET A 126 -1.63 -15.16 -6.22
N LYS A 127 -2.09 -14.16 -6.97
CA LYS A 127 -2.05 -12.77 -6.56
C LYS A 127 -3.43 -12.35 -6.11
N ILE A 128 -3.72 -12.66 -4.85
CA ILE A 128 -4.90 -12.13 -4.20
C ILE A 128 -4.77 -10.61 -4.17
N ALA A 129 -5.84 -9.88 -4.48
CA ALA A 129 -5.92 -8.43 -4.42
C ALA A 129 -7.33 -8.01 -4.01
N LEU A 130 -7.48 -6.76 -3.58
CA LEU A 130 -8.79 -6.13 -3.43
C LEU A 130 -9.28 -5.72 -4.81
N TYR A 131 -10.47 -6.16 -5.20
CA TYR A 131 -11.11 -5.79 -6.47
C TYR A 131 -12.38 -4.97 -6.21
N GLY A 132 -12.56 -3.92 -7.01
CA GLY A 132 -13.70 -3.00 -6.91
C GLY A 132 -14.22 -2.59 -8.29
N ILE A 133 -15.54 -2.42 -8.37
CA ILE A 133 -16.25 -1.84 -9.51
C ILE A 133 -16.99 -0.58 -9.05
N ALA A 134 -17.61 0.16 -9.97
CA ALA A 134 -18.35 1.37 -9.62
C ALA A 134 -19.36 1.15 -8.47
N GLU A 135 -20.09 0.03 -8.53
CA GLU A 135 -21.09 -0.34 -7.53
C GLU A 135 -20.51 -0.77 -6.18
N SER A 136 -19.21 -1.07 -6.10
CA SER A 136 -18.53 -1.38 -4.82
C SER A 136 -18.44 -0.17 -3.91
N GLY A 137 -18.58 1.04 -4.46
CA GLY A 137 -18.46 2.27 -3.68
C GLY A 137 -17.04 2.50 -3.14
N PRO A 138 -16.91 3.43 -2.16
CA PRO A 138 -15.61 3.81 -1.62
C PRO A 138 -15.01 2.70 -0.76
N LEU A 139 -13.70 2.46 -0.95
CA LEU A 139 -12.84 1.75 -0.02
C LEU A 139 -12.15 2.77 0.88
N GLU A 140 -12.39 2.71 2.18
CA GLU A 140 -11.71 3.58 3.15
C GLU A 140 -10.49 2.86 3.72
N LEU A 141 -9.35 3.54 3.66
CA LEU A 141 -8.05 3.08 4.09
C LEU A 141 -7.51 4.00 5.17
N TRP A 142 -6.72 3.42 6.07
CA TRP A 142 -5.99 4.11 7.12
C TRP A 142 -4.51 3.79 7.00
N LEU A 143 -3.69 4.74 6.56
CA LEU A 143 -2.24 4.54 6.45
C LEU A 143 -1.58 4.96 7.77
N PRO A 144 -1.20 4.03 8.66
CA PRO A 144 -0.64 4.39 9.95
C PRO A 144 0.75 5.02 9.79
N PHE A 145 1.07 5.95 10.68
CA PHE A 145 2.44 6.39 10.92
C PHE A 145 3.09 5.41 11.92
N GLU A 146 4.10 4.68 11.46
CA GLU A 146 4.66 3.49 12.12
C GLU A 146 5.97 3.76 12.88
N LYS A 147 6.34 5.03 13.10
CA LYS A 147 7.60 5.35 13.81
C LYS A 147 7.75 4.55 15.10
N SER A 148 8.96 4.04 15.30
CA SER A 148 9.33 3.35 16.54
C SER A 148 9.02 4.26 17.74
N GLN A 149 8.28 3.73 18.71
CA GLN A 149 7.74 4.43 19.88
C GLN A 149 8.80 5.03 20.83
N GLN A 150 10.08 5.11 20.44
CA GLN A 150 11.17 5.53 21.33
C GLN A 150 11.40 7.05 21.39
N ALA A 151 10.71 7.89 20.61
CA ALA A 151 11.11 9.29 20.47
C ALA A 151 10.19 10.35 21.11
N HIS A 152 8.93 10.05 21.47
CA HIS A 152 8.01 11.11 21.92
C HIS A 152 7.06 10.65 23.04
N GLU A 153 7.60 10.41 24.25
CA GLU A 153 6.78 10.46 25.49
C GLU A 153 6.68 11.89 26.05
N ASP A 154 7.42 12.85 25.50
CA ASP A 154 7.31 14.26 25.84
C ASP A 154 6.71 15.01 24.65
N HIS A 155 5.39 15.19 24.66
CA HIS A 155 4.71 16.47 24.46
C HIS A 155 3.19 16.23 24.27
N ASP A 156 2.46 16.57 25.34
CA ASP A 156 1.04 16.90 25.30
C ASP A 156 0.72 17.87 24.13
N ASP A 157 -0.46 17.69 23.53
CA ASP A 157 -1.05 18.47 22.42
C ASP A 157 -0.49 18.21 21.01
N HIS A 158 -0.62 16.97 20.51
CA HIS A 158 -0.74 16.77 19.07
C HIS A 158 -2.06 17.36 18.59
N ASP A 159 -2.02 18.63 18.18
CA ASP A 159 -3.12 19.30 17.48
C ASP A 159 -3.49 18.44 16.25
N ASP A 160 -4.76 17.99 16.15
CA ASP A 160 -5.34 17.22 15.02
C ASP A 160 -5.27 17.96 13.67
N ASN A 161 -4.51 19.05 13.63
CA ASN A 161 -4.37 20.01 12.55
C ASN A 161 -3.01 19.94 11.87
N THR A 162 -2.24 18.87 12.10
CA THR A 162 -0.89 18.74 11.56
C THR A 162 -0.92 18.22 10.12
N LEU A 163 -0.20 18.91 9.23
CA LEU A 163 -0.13 18.58 7.80
C LEU A 163 0.48 17.20 7.58
N ALA A 164 -0.11 16.44 6.65
CA ALA A 164 0.32 15.09 6.28
C ALA A 164 1.73 15.08 5.68
N SER A 165 2.14 16.13 4.98
CA SER A 165 3.47 16.28 4.38
C SER A 165 4.61 16.30 5.40
N HIS A 166 4.32 16.51 6.70
CA HIS A 166 5.30 16.38 7.78
C HIS A 166 5.53 14.94 8.23
N PHE A 167 4.68 14.00 7.80
CA PHE A 167 4.71 12.59 8.24
C PHE A 167 4.91 11.62 7.08
N PHE A 168 4.42 11.97 5.89
CA PHE A 168 4.42 11.11 4.71
C PHE A 168 5.10 11.84 3.54
N ASP A 169 6.03 11.15 2.88
CA ASP A 169 6.73 11.69 1.70
C ASP A 169 6.08 11.23 0.39
N SER A 170 5.65 9.97 0.34
CA SER A 170 5.13 9.34 -0.86
C SER A 170 4.10 8.26 -0.56
N ILE A 171 3.13 8.11 -1.46
CA ILE A 171 2.17 7.01 -1.45
C ILE A 171 2.19 6.36 -2.83
N VAL A 172 2.24 5.03 -2.85
CA VAL A 172 2.23 4.22 -4.06
C VAL A 172 1.17 3.15 -3.95
N PHE A 173 0.28 3.09 -4.93
CA PHE A 173 -0.67 1.99 -5.10
C PHE A 173 -0.23 1.12 -6.26
N CYS A 174 -0.28 -0.20 -6.07
CA CYS A 174 -0.01 -1.17 -7.12
C CYS A 174 -1.20 -2.08 -7.35
N GLU A 175 -1.51 -2.37 -8.61
CA GLU A 175 -2.48 -3.38 -9.03
C GLU A 175 -1.89 -4.79 -8.95
N ALA A 176 -2.73 -5.82 -9.07
CA ALA A 176 -2.23 -7.19 -9.23
C ALA A 176 -1.43 -7.30 -10.54
N ASN A 177 -0.25 -7.93 -10.48
CA ASN A 177 0.59 -8.15 -11.65
C ASN A 177 0.03 -9.30 -12.51
N GLU A 178 -1.01 -8.98 -13.28
CA GLU A 178 -1.75 -9.92 -14.11
C GLU A 178 -1.96 -9.40 -15.53
N LYS A 179 -2.30 -10.31 -16.45
CA LYS A 179 -2.62 -9.94 -17.83
C LYS A 179 -4.03 -9.36 -17.87
N ARG A 180 -4.15 -8.08 -18.24
CA ARG A 180 -5.44 -7.37 -18.37
C ARG A 180 -5.64 -6.88 -19.80
N GLU A 181 -6.90 -6.68 -20.19
CA GLU A 181 -7.25 -6.13 -21.50
C GLU A 181 -7.08 -4.60 -21.50
N ASP A 182 -6.97 -3.98 -22.68
CA ASP A 182 -6.67 -2.54 -22.80
C ASP A 182 -7.75 -1.63 -22.19
N GLY A 183 -8.99 -2.15 -22.08
CA GLY A 183 -10.15 -1.47 -21.49
C GLY A 183 -10.39 -1.78 -20.01
N ALA A 184 -9.51 -2.57 -19.38
CA ALA A 184 -9.59 -2.82 -17.94
C ALA A 184 -9.20 -1.57 -17.15
N CYS A 185 -9.73 -1.45 -15.93
CA CYS A 185 -9.48 -0.30 -15.07
C CYS A 185 -7.98 0.01 -14.91
N LYS A 186 -7.61 1.28 -15.05
CA LYS A 186 -6.25 1.82 -14.87
C LYS A 186 -6.23 2.73 -13.65
N LEU A 187 -5.27 2.53 -12.76
CA LEU A 187 -5.21 3.26 -11.49
C LEU A 187 -5.06 4.79 -11.66
N ASP A 188 -4.43 5.23 -12.76
CA ASP A 188 -4.19 6.62 -13.12
C ASP A 188 -5.33 7.28 -13.92
N HIS A 189 -6.45 6.59 -14.15
CA HIS A 189 -7.59 7.12 -14.91
C HIS A 189 -8.94 6.78 -14.29
N ASP A 190 -9.07 5.56 -13.78
CA ASP A 190 -10.35 4.95 -13.44
C ASP A 190 -10.56 4.83 -11.92
N LEU A 191 -9.72 5.49 -11.13
CA LEU A 191 -9.89 5.65 -9.68
C LEU A 191 -10.00 7.13 -9.32
N GLN A 192 -10.98 7.46 -8.49
CA GLN A 192 -11.01 8.70 -7.74
C GLN A 192 -10.39 8.45 -6.37
N ILE A 193 -9.36 9.21 -6.02
CA ILE A 193 -8.65 9.09 -4.76
C ILE A 193 -8.84 10.38 -3.97
N THR A 194 -9.20 10.26 -2.70
CA THR A 194 -9.20 11.39 -1.77
C THR A 194 -8.29 11.11 -0.60
N ILE A 195 -7.51 12.11 -0.19
CA ILE A 195 -6.65 12.07 1.00
C ILE A 195 -7.17 13.13 1.96
N ASP A 196 -7.56 12.73 3.17
CA ASP A 196 -8.23 13.62 4.14
C ASP A 196 -9.46 14.33 3.56
N GLY A 197 -10.22 13.62 2.73
CA GLY A 197 -11.40 14.15 2.03
C GLY A 197 -11.09 15.13 0.90
N ILE A 198 -9.82 15.43 0.63
CA ILE A 198 -9.37 16.28 -0.48
C ILE A 198 -9.16 15.38 -1.71
N GLU A 199 -9.83 15.72 -2.81
CA GLU A 199 -9.68 14.98 -4.08
C GLU A 199 -8.30 15.21 -4.69
N VAL A 200 -7.60 14.12 -4.98
CA VAL A 200 -6.33 14.13 -5.70
C VAL A 200 -6.62 14.25 -7.19
N PRO A 201 -6.17 15.32 -7.88
CA PRO A 201 -6.43 15.49 -9.31
C PRO A 201 -5.85 14.34 -10.12
N ILE A 202 -6.65 13.74 -10.98
CA ILE A 202 -6.27 12.53 -11.74
C ILE A 202 -5.03 12.73 -12.61
N ASP A 203 -4.81 13.93 -13.13
CA ASP A 203 -3.65 14.31 -13.94
C ASP A 203 -2.34 14.37 -13.15
N THR A 204 -2.42 14.36 -11.82
CA THR A 204 -1.25 14.29 -10.93
C THR A 204 -0.89 12.86 -10.53
N ILE A 205 -1.75 11.88 -10.80
CA ILE A 205 -1.47 10.47 -10.54
C ILE A 205 -0.64 9.91 -11.70
N GLN A 206 0.60 9.53 -11.43
CA GLN A 206 1.55 9.14 -12.47
C GLN A 206 1.97 7.68 -12.36
N PRO A 207 1.96 6.91 -13.46
CA PRO A 207 2.54 5.57 -13.48
C PRO A 207 4.03 5.60 -13.15
N ILE A 208 4.46 4.70 -12.26
CA ILE A 208 5.86 4.59 -11.87
C ILE A 208 6.68 3.96 -13.01
N LYS A 209 7.79 4.60 -13.37
CA LYS A 209 8.74 4.11 -14.36
C LYS A 209 9.89 3.37 -13.66
N GLY A 210 10.35 2.27 -14.27
CA GLY A 210 11.52 1.51 -13.81
C GLY A 210 11.29 0.54 -12.64
N ALA A 211 10.14 0.62 -11.96
CA ALA A 211 9.68 -0.34 -10.97
C ALA A 211 8.21 -0.68 -11.21
N GLY A 212 7.74 -1.81 -10.66
CA GLY A 212 6.34 -2.22 -10.81
C GLY A 212 5.92 -2.38 -12.27
N VAL A 213 6.69 -3.09 -13.09
CA VAL A 213 6.36 -3.30 -14.52
C VAL A 213 6.04 -4.77 -14.77
N PHE A 214 4.85 -5.05 -15.30
CA PHE A 214 4.45 -6.39 -15.72
C PHE A 214 4.01 -6.37 -17.18
N LEU A 215 4.58 -7.27 -18.00
CA LEU A 215 4.33 -7.33 -19.45
C LEU A 215 4.46 -5.96 -20.16
N LYS A 216 5.44 -5.15 -19.73
CA LYS A 216 5.71 -3.76 -20.20
C LYS A 216 4.67 -2.72 -19.82
N ARG A 217 3.70 -3.04 -18.96
CA ARG A 217 2.77 -2.09 -18.37
C ARG A 217 3.23 -1.74 -16.96
N ALA A 218 3.22 -0.45 -16.62
CA ALA A 218 3.36 -0.01 -15.24
C ALA A 218 2.12 -0.45 -14.45
N THR A 219 2.34 -1.11 -13.33
CA THR A 219 1.32 -1.63 -12.43
C THR A 219 1.25 -0.85 -11.12
N CYS A 220 2.13 0.12 -10.92
CA CYS A 220 2.10 1.00 -9.77
C CYS A 220 1.95 2.45 -10.21
N VAL A 221 1.21 3.23 -9.42
CA VAL A 221 1.06 4.68 -9.58
C VAL A 221 1.52 5.38 -8.32
N SER A 222 2.12 6.56 -8.49
CA SER A 222 2.36 7.50 -7.41
C SER A 222 1.13 8.36 -7.18
N ILE A 223 0.82 8.58 -5.90
CA ILE A 223 -0.30 9.41 -5.47
C ILE A 223 0.30 10.56 -4.66
N PRO A 224 0.24 11.81 -5.16
CA PRO A 224 0.73 12.95 -4.42
C PRO A 224 -0.17 13.21 -3.21
N ILE A 225 0.45 13.65 -2.12
CA ILE A 225 -0.25 14.08 -0.90
C ILE A 225 -0.63 15.56 -1.10
N PRO A 226 -1.92 15.92 -1.05
CA PRO A 226 -2.33 17.32 -1.13
C PRO A 226 -1.69 18.17 -0.02
N ASP A 227 -1.30 19.41 -0.35
CA ASP A 227 -0.61 20.31 0.58
C ASP A 227 -1.43 20.59 1.85
N GLU A 228 -2.76 20.60 1.73
CA GLU A 228 -3.67 20.86 2.86
C GLU A 228 -4.15 19.60 3.58
N ALA A 229 -3.77 18.40 3.12
CA ALA A 229 -4.17 17.15 3.76
C ALA A 229 -3.56 17.04 5.16
N LYS A 230 -4.32 16.49 6.11
CA LYS A 230 -3.89 16.31 7.50
C LYS A 230 -3.85 14.85 7.89
N ILE A 231 -3.02 14.57 8.88
CA ILE A 231 -3.11 13.33 9.63
C ILE A 231 -4.30 13.40 10.59
N THR A 232 -4.86 12.26 10.97
CA THR A 232 -5.81 12.19 12.07
C THR A 232 -5.29 11.27 13.16
N ASN A 233 -5.78 11.41 14.39
CA ASN A 233 -5.54 10.46 15.46
C ASN A 233 -6.80 9.61 15.68
N ARG A 234 -6.63 8.28 15.68
CA ARG A 234 -7.71 7.33 15.95
C ARG A 234 -7.40 6.56 17.23
N ASP A 235 -8.33 6.58 18.18
CA ASP A 235 -8.16 6.00 19.53
C ASP A 235 -7.48 4.61 19.57
N THR A 236 -7.77 3.75 18.60
CA THR A 236 -7.26 2.37 18.54
C THR A 236 -6.18 2.13 17.48
N GLN A 237 -5.92 3.10 16.59
CA GLN A 237 -5.00 2.95 15.46
C GLN A 237 -3.86 3.99 15.44
N GLY A 238 -3.87 4.93 16.39
CA GLY A 238 -2.87 5.99 16.50
C GLY A 238 -2.98 7.05 15.40
N ILE A 239 -1.85 7.70 15.12
CA ILE A 239 -1.72 8.72 14.08
C ILE A 239 -1.62 8.07 12.69
N GLY A 240 -2.27 8.65 11.69
CA GLY A 240 -2.21 8.15 10.32
C GLY A 240 -2.93 9.04 9.33
N LEU A 241 -2.95 8.61 8.07
CA LEU A 241 -3.51 9.34 6.95
C LEU A 241 -4.76 8.62 6.43
N PRO A 242 -5.94 9.26 6.48
CA PRO A 242 -7.15 8.69 5.87
C PRO A 242 -7.10 8.82 4.35
N VAL A 243 -7.32 7.70 3.66
CA VAL A 243 -7.35 7.65 2.19
C VAL A 243 -8.62 6.93 1.75
N THR A 244 -9.32 7.48 0.76
CA THR A 244 -10.50 6.84 0.16
C THR A 244 -10.26 6.58 -1.31
N VAL A 245 -10.64 5.39 -1.77
CA VAL A 245 -10.48 4.95 -3.16
C VAL A 245 -11.84 4.56 -3.72
N THR A 246 -12.26 5.21 -4.80
CA THR A 246 -13.56 4.95 -5.44
C THR A 246 -13.36 4.63 -6.91
N PRO A 247 -13.86 3.48 -7.42
CA PRO A 247 -13.79 3.19 -8.85
C PRO A 247 -14.67 4.16 -9.65
N ALA A 248 -14.19 4.56 -10.83
CA ALA A 248 -14.95 5.45 -11.71
C ALA A 248 -16.27 4.78 -12.16
N PRO A 249 -17.33 5.57 -12.47
CA PRO A 249 -18.64 5.03 -12.83
C PRO A 249 -18.66 4.10 -14.07
N THR A 250 -17.60 4.14 -14.89
CA THR A 250 -17.43 3.32 -16.09
C THR A 250 -16.78 1.96 -15.82
N VAL A 251 -16.29 1.72 -14.60
CA VAL A 251 -15.62 0.47 -14.23
C VAL A 251 -16.65 -0.59 -13.89
N GLU A 252 -16.72 -1.63 -14.73
CA GLU A 252 -17.58 -2.79 -14.54
C GLU A 252 -16.74 -4.06 -14.39
N ARG A 253 -17.32 -5.11 -13.80
CA ARG A 253 -16.63 -6.40 -13.71
C ARG A 253 -16.31 -6.98 -15.09
N ALA A 254 -17.19 -6.76 -16.07
CA ALA A 254 -17.06 -7.28 -17.43
C ALA A 254 -15.93 -6.61 -18.23
N THR A 255 -15.67 -5.32 -17.98
CA THR A 255 -14.59 -4.56 -18.62
C THR A 255 -13.27 -4.68 -17.86
N GLY A 256 -13.34 -4.99 -16.57
CA GLY A 256 -12.20 -5.34 -15.72
C GLY A 256 -12.15 -4.46 -14.49
N ALA A 257 -12.61 -5.01 -13.35
CA ALA A 257 -12.60 -4.37 -12.04
C ALA A 257 -11.22 -3.78 -11.69
N CYS A 258 -11.19 -2.62 -11.04
CA CYS A 258 -9.97 -2.08 -10.46
C CYS A 258 -9.43 -3.04 -9.41
N CYS A 259 -8.10 -3.13 -9.28
CA CYS A 259 -7.51 -3.95 -8.23
C CYS A 259 -6.34 -3.27 -7.53
N LEU A 260 -6.25 -3.51 -6.22
CA LEU A 260 -5.17 -3.05 -5.34
C LEU A 260 -4.52 -4.28 -4.69
N SER A 261 -3.24 -4.48 -4.96
CA SER A 261 -2.44 -5.57 -4.43
C SER A 261 -1.40 -5.10 -3.41
N HIS A 262 -0.87 -3.89 -3.58
CA HIS A 262 0.05 -3.27 -2.63
C HIS A 262 -0.29 -1.82 -2.40
N ILE A 263 -0.08 -1.41 -1.17
CA ILE A 263 -0.05 -0.02 -0.77
C ILE A 263 1.25 0.20 -0.01
N VAL A 264 2.05 1.13 -0.52
CA VAL A 264 3.37 1.47 0.00
C VAL A 264 3.38 2.96 0.33
N TRP A 265 3.95 3.32 1.47
CA TRP A 265 4.18 4.71 1.81
C TRP A 265 5.48 4.89 2.57
N GLU A 266 6.20 5.95 2.23
CA GLU A 266 7.40 6.39 2.94
C GLU A 266 7.04 7.43 3.98
N GLN A 267 7.69 7.35 5.14
CA GLN A 267 7.46 8.21 6.29
C GLN A 267 8.75 8.96 6.66
N HIS A 268 8.60 10.16 7.23
CA HIS A 268 9.71 10.92 7.84
C HIS A 268 10.29 10.23 9.06
#